data_AF-A0A0Q6K4K3-F1
#
_entry.id   AF-A0A0Q6K4K3-F1
#
_cell.length_a   1.000
_cell.length_b   1.000
_cell.length_c   1.000
_cell.angle_alpha   90.00
_cell.angle_beta   90.00
_cell.angle_gamma   90.00
#
_symmetry.space_group_name_H-M   'P 1'
#
loop_
_entity.id
_entity.type
_entity.pdbx_description
1 polymer ?
#
loop_
_entity_poly.entity_id
_entity_poly.type
_entity_poly.pdbx_seq_one_letter_code
_entity_poly.pdbx_strand_id
1 'polypeptide(L)'
;MDRVLLVVGFLVFWVAMIGLIIWGWKNRQKRQADAIGTLPAVPEQLGAVVTPACTGLYVGSTLAPSWQNRIAVGDMGHRATGTLTRYETGILLERTGESDIWMPADSLRAVRTERGLAGKVMTRDGLLVVRWELPTGTEIDTGFRADDKTVYPQWVDDTSSDEKETA
;
A
#
# COMPACT_ATOMS: atom_id res chain seq x y z
N MET A 1 44.12 -23.49 16.99
CA MET A 1 43.09 -22.83 17.83
C MET A 1 42.66 -21.49 17.24
N ASP A 2 43.58 -20.69 16.68
CA ASP A 2 43.29 -19.35 16.13
C ASP A 2 42.19 -19.33 15.06
N ARG A 3 42.21 -20.28 14.12
CA ARG A 3 41.16 -20.39 13.08
C ARG A 3 39.77 -20.62 13.68
N VAL A 4 39.67 -21.40 14.76
CA VAL A 4 38.39 -21.69 15.43
C VAL A 4 37.87 -20.45 16.15
N LEU A 5 38.75 -19.72 16.85
CA LEU A 5 38.38 -18.46 17.51
C LEU A 5 37.91 -17.41 16.52
N LEU A 6 38.56 -17.29 15.35
CA LEU A 6 38.14 -16.37 14.29
C LEU A 6 36.76 -16.74 13.72
N VAL A 7 36.51 -18.03 13.48
CA VAL A 7 35.19 -18.50 12.99
C VAL A 7 34.09 -18.23 14.01
N VAL A 8 34.34 -18.52 15.29
CA VAL A 8 33.38 -18.24 16.36
C VAL A 8 33.13 -16.74 16.50
N GLY A 9 34.17 -15.91 16.48
CA GLY A 9 34.04 -14.45 16.56
C GLY A 9 33.23 -13.88 15.39
N PHE A 10 33.48 -14.35 14.17
CA PHE A 10 32.71 -13.96 12.99
C PHE A 10 31.24 -14.39 13.10
N LEU A 11 30.97 -15.61 13.57
CA LEU A 11 29.61 -16.10 13.73
C LEU A 11 28.82 -15.28 14.76
N VAL A 12 29.44 -14.94 15.91
CA VAL A 12 28.82 -14.06 16.91
C VAL A 12 28.53 -12.68 16.33
N PHE A 13 29.48 -12.09 15.60
CA PHE A 13 29.28 -10.82 14.91
C PHE A 13 28.13 -10.90 13.91
N TRP A 14 28.07 -11.96 13.11
CA TRP A 14 27.02 -12.17 12.11
C TRP A 14 25.63 -12.32 12.75
N VAL A 15 25.51 -13.10 13.82
CA VAL A 15 24.26 -13.23 14.60
C VAL A 15 23.86 -11.89 15.22
N ALA A 16 24.81 -11.13 15.77
CA ALA A 16 24.55 -9.80 16.31
C ALA A 16 24.02 -8.84 15.23
N MET A 17 24.60 -8.86 14.03
CA MET A 17 24.11 -8.05 12.89
C MET A 17 22.67 -8.42 12.51
N ILE A 18 22.34 -9.71 12.42
CA ILE A 18 20.97 -10.15 12.17
C ILE A 18 20.02 -9.67 13.28
N GLY A 19 20.45 -9.78 14.54
CA GLY A 19 19.68 -9.29 15.69
C GLY A 19 19.35 -7.79 15.58
N LEU A 20 20.31 -6.97 15.19
CA LEU A 20 20.12 -5.54 14.98
C LEU A 20 19.16 -5.23 13.81
N ILE A 21 19.24 -5.99 12.71
CA ILE A 21 18.32 -5.85 11.56
C ILE A 21 16.88 -6.16 11.99
N ILE A 22 16.67 -7.28 12.67
CA ILE A 22 15.35 -7.69 13.17
C ILE A 22 14.82 -6.65 14.17
N TRP A 23 15.67 -6.16 15.06
CA TRP A 23 15.29 -5.13 16.03
C TRP A 23 14.91 -3.81 15.36
N GLY A 24 15.70 -3.37 14.37
CA GLY A 24 15.40 -2.18 13.57
C GLY A 24 14.05 -2.27 12.88
N TRP A 25 13.73 -3.43 12.29
CA TRP A 25 12.43 -3.68 11.68
C TRP A 25 11.31 -3.68 12.72
N LYS A 26 11.41 -4.44 13.81
CA LYS A 26 10.38 -4.47 14.87
C LYS A 26 10.11 -3.08 15.44
N ASN A 27 11.16 -2.29 15.65
CA ASN A 27 11.01 -0.92 16.13
C ASN A 27 10.32 -0.02 15.10
N ARG A 28 10.58 -0.22 13.79
CA ARG A 28 9.87 0.47 12.71
C ARG A 28 8.38 0.12 12.69
N GLN A 29 8.03 -1.15 12.84
CA GLN A 29 6.62 -1.59 12.95
C GLN A 29 5.93 -0.92 14.13
N LYS A 30 6.57 -0.94 15.31
CA LYS A 30 6.02 -0.32 16.52
C LYS A 30 5.75 1.18 16.34
N ARG A 31 6.67 1.92 15.70
CA ARG A 31 6.48 3.36 15.45
C ARG A 31 5.35 3.68 14.47
N GLN A 32 5.05 2.75 13.55
CA GLN A 32 3.96 2.93 12.59
C GLN A 32 2.62 2.40 13.13
N ALA A 33 2.62 1.49 14.11
CA ALA A 33 1.43 0.79 14.58
C ALA A 33 0.30 1.75 14.98
N ASP A 34 0.59 2.78 15.79
CA ASP A 34 -0.41 3.73 16.26
C ASP A 34 -0.97 4.61 15.12
N ALA A 35 -0.13 4.97 14.15
CA ALA A 35 -0.53 5.75 12.99
C ALA A 35 -1.36 4.92 12.00
N ILE A 36 -1.05 3.63 11.84
CA ILE A 36 -1.82 2.76 10.93
C ILE A 36 -3.13 2.31 11.58
N GLY A 37 -3.10 2.00 12.88
CA GLY A 37 -4.27 1.53 13.61
C GLY A 37 -4.89 0.27 13.00
N THR A 38 -6.22 0.18 13.13
CA THR A 38 -7.02 -0.91 12.53
C THR A 38 -7.54 -0.46 11.18
N LEU A 39 -7.33 -1.30 10.16
CA LEU A 39 -7.86 -1.03 8.82
C LEU A 39 -9.39 -1.17 8.81
N PRO A 40 -10.11 -0.34 8.03
CA PRO A 40 -11.53 -0.53 7.79
C PRO A 40 -11.82 -1.94 7.27
N ALA A 41 -12.84 -2.59 7.82
CA ALA A 41 -13.31 -3.88 7.31
C ALA A 41 -14.11 -3.69 6.01
N VAL A 42 -14.11 -4.72 5.17
CA VAL A 42 -14.97 -4.76 3.99
C VAL A 42 -16.43 -4.82 4.45
N PRO A 43 -17.31 -3.89 4.01
CA PRO A 43 -18.72 -3.90 4.39
C PRO A 43 -19.45 -5.05 3.68
N GLU A 44 -20.56 -5.51 4.28
CA GLU A 44 -21.40 -6.56 3.68
C GLU A 44 -22.09 -6.08 2.38
N GLN A 45 -22.41 -4.79 2.29
CA GLN A 45 -23.00 -4.18 1.11
C GLN A 45 -22.03 -3.17 0.50
N LEU A 46 -21.48 -3.52 -0.66
CA LEU A 46 -20.54 -2.68 -1.41
C LEU A 46 -21.26 -1.61 -2.26
N GLY A 47 -22.53 -1.82 -2.60
CA GLY A 47 -23.28 -0.98 -3.54
C GLY A 47 -23.00 -1.36 -5.00
N ALA A 48 -23.40 -0.49 -5.93
CA ALA A 48 -23.17 -0.74 -7.36
C ALA A 48 -21.68 -0.59 -7.72
N VAL A 49 -21.26 -1.31 -8.77
CA VAL A 49 -19.91 -1.16 -9.34
C VAL A 49 -19.88 0.14 -10.16
N VAL A 50 -18.98 1.04 -9.80
CA VAL A 50 -18.74 2.32 -10.49
C VAL A 50 -17.65 2.13 -11.55
N THR A 51 -16.51 1.55 -11.16
CA THR A 51 -15.42 1.22 -12.08
C THR A 51 -15.23 -0.29 -12.10
N PRO A 52 -15.30 -0.94 -13.28
CA PRO A 52 -15.14 -2.38 -13.40
C PRO A 52 -13.83 -2.90 -12.82
N ALA A 53 -13.87 -4.15 -12.37
CA ALA A 53 -12.72 -4.86 -11.84
C ALA A 53 -11.54 -4.87 -12.83
N CYS A 54 -10.34 -4.55 -12.36
CA CYS A 54 -9.11 -4.72 -13.12
C CYS A 54 -8.08 -5.56 -12.34
N THR A 55 -7.42 -6.47 -13.04
CA THR A 55 -6.37 -7.32 -12.46
C THR A 55 -5.02 -6.60 -12.49
N GLY A 56 -4.13 -7.02 -11.60
CA GLY A 56 -2.77 -6.50 -11.57
C GLY A 56 -2.01 -6.86 -10.32
N LEU A 57 -1.02 -6.03 -10.02
CA LEU A 57 -0.11 -6.22 -8.90
C LEU A 57 -0.21 -5.06 -7.91
N TYR A 58 -0.63 -5.38 -6.69
CA TYR A 58 -0.45 -4.49 -5.54
C TYR A 58 1.05 -4.33 -5.25
N VAL A 59 1.55 -3.08 -5.33
CA VAL A 59 2.97 -2.80 -5.13
C VAL A 59 3.34 -2.47 -3.69
N GLY A 60 2.36 -2.31 -2.80
CA GLY A 60 2.53 -1.92 -1.41
C GLY A 60 1.94 -0.54 -1.11
N SER A 61 1.78 -0.26 0.19
CA SER A 61 1.30 1.04 0.68
C SER A 61 2.40 1.82 1.40
N THR A 62 2.30 3.15 1.37
CA THR A 62 3.26 4.08 1.98
C THR A 62 2.56 5.17 2.78
N LEU A 63 3.21 5.66 3.83
CA LEU A 63 2.75 6.88 4.51
C LEU A 63 2.88 8.07 3.55
N ALA A 64 1.78 8.77 3.30
CA ALA A 64 1.80 9.98 2.49
C ALA A 64 2.49 11.13 3.25
N PRO A 65 3.15 12.08 2.53
CA PRO A 65 3.35 12.14 1.08
C PRO A 65 4.60 11.36 0.61
N SER A 66 5.24 10.56 1.48
CA SER A 66 6.54 9.95 1.18
C SER A 66 6.41 8.61 0.46
N TRP A 67 6.55 8.63 -0.87
CA TRP A 67 6.47 7.43 -1.74
C TRP A 67 7.49 6.31 -1.43
N GLN A 68 8.53 6.56 -0.63
CA GLN A 68 9.49 5.54 -0.17
C GLN A 68 9.19 5.00 1.22
N ASN A 69 8.30 5.67 1.98
CA ASN A 69 8.05 5.34 3.38
C ASN A 69 7.02 4.21 3.49
N ARG A 70 7.46 3.01 3.12
CA ARG A 70 6.61 1.81 3.10
C ARG A 70 6.07 1.49 4.49
N ILE A 71 4.81 1.10 4.52
CA ILE A 71 4.14 0.58 5.71
C ILE A 71 4.68 -0.81 6.00
N ALA A 72 5.18 -1.00 7.22
CA ALA A 72 5.72 -2.27 7.70
C ALA A 72 4.74 -3.02 8.62
N VAL A 73 3.60 -2.40 8.96
CA VAL A 73 2.55 -2.96 9.81
C VAL A 73 1.69 -3.93 9.00
N GLY A 74 1.38 -5.09 9.59
CA GLY A 74 0.60 -6.14 8.94
C GLY A 74 1.21 -6.59 7.61
N ASP A 75 0.34 -6.85 6.64
CA ASP A 75 0.68 -7.27 5.28
C ASP A 75 0.66 -6.11 4.27
N MET A 76 0.50 -4.86 4.72
CA MET A 76 0.42 -3.68 3.85
C MET A 76 1.72 -3.43 3.07
N GLY A 77 2.84 -3.97 3.54
CA GLY A 77 4.12 -3.90 2.83
C GLY A 77 4.32 -5.01 1.79
N HIS A 78 3.53 -6.07 1.84
CA HIS A 78 3.69 -7.27 1.02
C HIS A 78 3.14 -7.03 -0.39
N ARG A 79 3.86 -7.51 -1.39
CA ARG A 79 3.38 -7.48 -2.77
C ARG A 79 2.46 -8.67 -2.98
N ALA A 80 1.33 -8.43 -3.63
CA ALA A 80 0.38 -9.47 -3.98
C ALA A 80 -0.24 -9.18 -5.34
N THR A 81 -0.51 -10.24 -6.11
CA THR A 81 -1.44 -10.13 -7.24
C THR A 81 -2.83 -9.88 -6.68
N GLY A 82 -3.65 -9.11 -7.39
CA GLY A 82 -4.97 -8.76 -6.91
C GLY A 82 -5.89 -8.20 -7.97
N THR A 83 -7.13 -8.00 -7.55
CA THR A 83 -8.19 -7.38 -8.34
C THR A 83 -8.60 -6.10 -7.64
N LEU A 84 -8.65 -5.00 -8.38
CA LEU A 84 -9.07 -3.69 -7.89
C LEU A 84 -10.42 -3.34 -8.50
N THR A 85 -11.41 -3.04 -7.67
CA THR A 85 -12.78 -2.70 -8.09
C THR A 85 -13.28 -1.48 -7.31
N ARG A 86 -13.90 -0.52 -8.00
CA ARG A 86 -14.52 0.64 -7.36
C ARG A 86 -16.03 0.45 -7.30
N TYR A 87 -16.57 0.60 -6.10
CA TYR A 87 -17.99 0.60 -5.82
C TYR A 87 -18.44 1.98 -5.35
N GLU A 88 -19.75 2.20 -5.24
CA GLU A 88 -20.33 3.44 -4.71
C GLU A 88 -19.85 3.73 -3.28
N THR A 89 -19.67 2.69 -2.46
CA THR A 89 -19.27 2.84 -1.06
C THR A 89 -17.76 2.92 -0.83
N GLY A 90 -16.93 2.66 -1.85
CA GLY A 90 -15.48 2.67 -1.73
C GLY A 90 -14.76 1.79 -2.75
N ILE A 91 -13.45 1.65 -2.58
CA ILE A 91 -12.59 0.83 -3.44
C ILE A 91 -12.17 -0.43 -2.67
N LEU A 92 -12.39 -1.58 -3.30
CA LEU A 92 -11.93 -2.87 -2.79
C LEU A 92 -10.70 -3.33 -3.59
N LEU A 93 -9.65 -3.71 -2.86
CA LEU A 93 -8.49 -4.40 -3.40
C LEU A 93 -8.42 -5.80 -2.78
N GLU A 94 -8.79 -6.80 -3.58
CA GLU A 94 -8.70 -8.21 -3.23
C GLU A 94 -7.28 -8.69 -3.50
N ARG A 95 -6.62 -9.31 -2.52
CA ARG A 95 -5.21 -9.73 -2.63
C ARG A 95 -5.07 -11.24 -2.50
N THR A 96 -4.30 -11.86 -3.40
CA THR A 96 -4.01 -13.28 -3.30
C THR A 96 -2.96 -13.54 -2.21
N GLY A 97 -3.33 -14.32 -1.19
CA GLY A 97 -2.43 -14.74 -0.11
C GLY A 97 -2.17 -13.68 0.96
N GLU A 98 -2.84 -12.54 0.91
CA GLU A 98 -2.79 -11.46 1.90
C GLU A 98 -4.22 -10.97 2.18
N SER A 99 -4.43 -10.13 3.20
CA SER A 99 -5.76 -9.62 3.55
C SER A 99 -6.31 -8.64 2.51
N ASP A 100 -7.63 -8.54 2.36
CA ASP A 100 -8.21 -7.51 1.49
C ASP A 100 -7.99 -6.10 2.06
N ILE A 101 -7.97 -5.10 1.17
CA ILE A 101 -7.88 -3.69 1.55
C ILE A 101 -9.17 -2.99 1.11
N TRP A 102 -9.94 -2.52 2.08
CA TRP A 102 -11.10 -1.66 1.85
C TRP A 102 -10.73 -0.19 2.05
N MET A 103 -11.04 0.63 1.06
CA MET A 103 -10.82 2.08 1.07
C MET A 103 -12.19 2.77 0.98
N PRO A 104 -12.82 3.13 2.13
CA PRO A 104 -14.12 3.79 2.15
C PRO A 104 -14.16 5.05 1.28
N ALA A 105 -15.26 5.29 0.57
CA ALA A 105 -15.39 6.43 -0.34
C ALA A 105 -15.15 7.79 0.36
N ASP A 106 -15.64 7.95 1.59
CA ASP A 106 -15.47 9.15 2.42
C ASP A 106 -14.02 9.38 2.89
N SER A 107 -13.18 8.34 2.85
CA SER A 107 -11.77 8.41 3.19
C SER A 107 -10.86 8.71 1.99
N LEU A 108 -11.38 8.62 0.76
CA LEU A 108 -10.59 8.84 -0.45
C LEU A 108 -10.20 10.32 -0.56
N ARG A 109 -8.92 10.57 -0.85
CA ARG A 109 -8.36 11.92 -1.01
C ARG A 109 -7.94 12.21 -2.43
N ALA A 110 -7.43 11.21 -3.16
CA ALA A 110 -7.07 11.34 -4.57
C ALA A 110 -6.90 9.97 -5.23
N VAL A 111 -7.26 9.86 -6.50
CA VAL A 111 -6.87 8.74 -7.37
C VAL A 111 -6.08 9.31 -8.53
N ARG A 112 -4.82 8.88 -8.69
CA ARG A 112 -3.89 9.48 -9.65
C ARG A 112 -2.94 8.46 -10.23
N THR A 113 -2.32 8.79 -11.36
CA THR A 113 -1.20 8.02 -11.89
C THR A 113 0.12 8.55 -11.35
N GLU A 114 1.03 7.65 -11.03
CA GLU A 114 2.35 7.98 -10.52
C GLU A 114 3.44 7.17 -11.23
N ARG A 115 4.66 7.72 -11.23
CA ARG A 115 5.84 7.01 -11.74
C ARG A 115 6.39 6.00 -10.73
N GLY A 116 6.16 6.20 -9.44
CA GLY A 116 6.71 5.30 -8.43
C GLY A 116 6.01 5.35 -7.09
N LEU A 117 6.00 4.20 -6.42
CA LEU A 117 5.48 4.03 -5.07
C LEU A 117 6.16 2.84 -4.39
N ALA A 118 6.24 2.88 -3.06
CA ALA A 118 6.77 1.83 -2.21
C ALA A 118 8.21 1.44 -2.56
N GLY A 119 9.02 2.38 -3.06
CA GLY A 119 10.39 2.14 -3.52
C GLY A 119 10.49 1.42 -4.87
N LYS A 120 9.43 1.45 -5.69
CA LYS A 120 9.46 0.91 -7.06
C LYS A 120 9.15 2.01 -8.05
N VAL A 121 9.93 2.05 -9.12
CA VAL A 121 9.86 3.07 -10.17
C VAL A 121 9.50 2.39 -11.48
N MET A 122 8.59 2.99 -12.22
CA MET A 122 8.10 2.54 -13.51
C MET A 122 8.36 3.63 -14.57
N THR A 123 7.86 3.39 -15.79
CA THR A 123 7.65 4.46 -16.77
C THR A 123 6.66 5.49 -16.22
N ARG A 124 6.61 6.66 -16.86
CA ARG A 124 5.59 7.68 -16.57
C ARG A 124 4.19 7.05 -16.57
N ASP A 125 3.36 7.45 -15.62
CA ASP A 125 1.97 6.98 -15.44
C ASP A 125 1.86 5.44 -15.33
N GLY A 126 2.88 4.81 -14.76
CA GLY A 126 2.99 3.35 -14.70
C GLY A 126 2.20 2.69 -13.57
N LEU A 127 1.78 3.45 -12.57
CA LEU A 127 1.05 2.99 -11.39
C LEU A 127 -0.21 3.81 -11.19
N LEU A 128 -1.30 3.14 -10.79
CA LEU A 128 -2.44 3.77 -10.17
C LEU A 128 -2.15 3.90 -8.66
N VAL A 129 -2.31 5.09 -8.11
CA VAL A 129 -2.11 5.38 -6.70
C VAL A 129 -3.38 6.00 -6.13
N VAL A 130 -3.93 5.33 -5.14
CA VAL A 130 -5.08 5.80 -4.36
C VAL A 130 -4.55 6.37 -3.06
N ARG A 131 -4.74 7.68 -2.85
CA ARG A 131 -4.55 8.32 -1.55
C ARG A 131 -5.84 8.26 -0.77
N TRP A 132 -5.74 7.83 0.47
CA TRP A 132 -6.87 7.74 1.38
C TRP A 132 -6.41 7.89 2.83
N GLU A 133 -7.35 8.24 3.69
CA GLU A 133 -7.11 8.48 5.11
C GLU A 133 -7.56 7.29 5.96
N LEU A 134 -6.70 6.87 6.87
CA LEU A 134 -7.03 5.84 7.85
C LEU A 134 -7.90 6.42 8.98
N PRO A 135 -8.65 5.60 9.74
CA PRO A 135 -9.46 6.08 10.88
C PRO A 135 -8.66 6.86 11.93
N THR A 136 -7.34 6.69 11.95
CA THR A 136 -6.38 7.42 12.81
C THR A 136 -6.11 8.86 12.35
N GLY A 137 -6.63 9.27 11.18
CA GLY A 137 -6.30 10.52 10.50
C GLY A 137 -5.01 10.46 9.66
N THR A 138 -4.37 9.29 9.55
CA THR A 138 -3.13 9.14 8.80
C THR A 138 -3.41 8.91 7.32
N GLU A 139 -2.92 9.78 6.45
CA GLU A 139 -2.98 9.58 5.01
C GLU A 139 -1.94 8.56 4.53
N ILE A 140 -2.40 7.63 3.68
CA ILE A 140 -1.55 6.66 3.02
C ILE A 140 -1.82 6.61 1.52
N ASP A 141 -0.79 6.23 0.77
CA ASP A 141 -0.88 5.97 -0.66
C ASP A 141 -0.83 4.45 -0.89
N THR A 142 -1.86 3.88 -1.52
CA THR A 142 -1.96 2.47 -1.96
C THR A 142 -1.62 2.40 -3.44
N GLY A 143 -0.60 1.62 -3.80
CA GLY A 143 -0.16 1.51 -5.20
C GLY A 143 -0.61 0.20 -5.86
N PHE A 144 -1.19 0.33 -7.05
CA PHE A 144 -1.59 -0.78 -7.89
C PHE A 144 -1.03 -0.63 -9.30
N ARG A 145 -0.49 -1.72 -9.85
CA ARG A 145 -0.04 -1.80 -11.24
C ARG A 145 -1.00 -2.70 -11.99
N ALA A 146 -1.97 -2.13 -12.70
CA ALA A 146 -2.88 -2.92 -13.52
C ALA A 146 -2.12 -3.64 -14.65
N ASP A 147 -2.64 -4.79 -15.05
CA ASP A 147 -2.12 -5.54 -16.20
C ASP A 147 -2.41 -4.79 -17.51
N ASP A 148 -3.62 -4.24 -17.62
CA ASP A 148 -4.02 -3.30 -18.67
C ASP A 148 -4.05 -1.87 -18.12
N LYS A 149 -3.17 -0.99 -18.64
CA LYS A 149 -3.09 0.41 -18.21
C LYS A 149 -4.07 1.34 -18.94
N THR A 150 -4.72 0.86 -20.01
CA THR A 150 -5.76 1.64 -20.71
C THR A 150 -6.96 1.92 -19.83
N VAL A 151 -7.09 1.19 -18.72
CA VAL A 151 -8.10 1.42 -17.68
C VAL A 151 -7.78 2.61 -16.79
N TYR A 152 -6.56 3.17 -16.74
CA TYR A 152 -6.25 4.23 -15.77
C TYR A 152 -7.08 5.53 -15.91
N PRO A 153 -7.43 6.03 -17.11
CA PRO A 153 -8.24 7.24 -17.25
C PRO A 153 -9.57 7.18 -16.50
N GLN A 154 -10.34 6.09 -16.63
CA GLN A 154 -11.61 5.91 -15.90
C GLN A 154 -11.44 5.92 -14.37
N TRP A 155 -10.26 5.55 -13.86
CA TRP A 155 -10.00 5.61 -12.41
C TRP A 155 -9.69 7.03 -11.93
N VAL A 156 -9.02 7.84 -12.73
CA VAL A 156 -8.58 9.19 -12.36
C VAL A 156 -9.72 10.20 -12.56
N ASP A 157 -10.44 10.11 -13.67
CA ASP A 157 -11.46 11.09 -14.08
C ASP A 157 -12.65 11.13 -13.10
N ASP A 158 -13.06 9.98 -12.55
CA ASP A 158 -14.17 9.82 -11.59
C ASP A 158 -13.94 10.47 -10.21
N THR A 159 -12.78 11.11 -9.98
CA THR A 159 -12.50 11.87 -8.74
C THR A 159 -12.52 13.39 -8.99
N SER A 160 -12.48 13.82 -10.25
CA SER A 160 -12.46 15.23 -10.64
C SER A 160 -13.85 15.84 -10.85
N SER A 161 -14.89 15.01 -10.91
CA SER A 161 -16.28 15.41 -11.09
C SER A 161 -16.85 16.17 -9.88
N ASP A 162 -16.41 15.88 -8.66
CA ASP A 162 -16.91 16.56 -7.45
C ASP A 162 -16.36 17.99 -7.28
N GLU A 163 -15.23 18.32 -7.90
CA GLU A 163 -14.61 19.64 -7.78
C GLU A 163 -15.25 20.69 -8.70
N LYS A 164 -16.09 20.29 -9.66
CA LYS A 164 -16.72 21.19 -10.64
C LYS A 164 -18.15 21.62 -10.32
N GLU A 165 -18.80 21.06 -9.29
CA GLU A 165 -20.19 21.39 -8.95
C GLU A 165 -20.31 22.44 -7.81
N THR A 166 -19.20 22.92 -7.27
CA THR A 166 -19.17 23.97 -6.23
C THR A 166 -18.52 25.30 -6.65
N ALA A 167 -18.30 25.50 -7.96
CA ALA A 167 -17.75 26.75 -8.52
C ALA A 167 -18.79 27.57 -9.29
#